data_AF-A0A9P6SCX8-F1
#
_entry.id   AF-A0A9P6SCX8-F1
#
_cell.length_a   1.000
_cell.length_b   1.000
_cell.length_c   1.000
_cell.angle_alpha   90.00
_cell.angle_beta   90.00
_cell.angle_gamma   90.00
#
_symmetry.space_group_name_H-M   'P 1'
#
loop_
_entity.id
_entity.type
_entity.pdbx_description
1 polymer ?
#
loop_
_entity_poly.entity_id
_entity_poly.type
_entity_poly.pdbx_seq_one_letter_code
_entity_poly.pdbx_strand_id
1 'polypeptide(L)'
;MAIETRHPRVEIEFCTGCKWHLRAGWMAQELLLTFGNTIGELALIPGKSATFIVRVNGDVVFDRKDHGRFPEMKEVKQLVRTVIAPEMGLGHSDTTVKSAAAGATQAHEKKADAESAPAPATHAVTPAAVTAQVDEDDEDSTAHDKECKTCL
;
A
#
# COMPACT_ATOMS: atom_id res chain seq x y z
N MET A 1 -22.06 -11.88 -13.93
CA MET A 1 -22.13 -10.49 -13.42
C MET A 1 -20.74 -9.88 -13.59
N ALA A 2 -20.63 -8.75 -14.26
CA ALA A 2 -19.36 -8.01 -14.30
C ALA A 2 -19.21 -7.23 -12.99
N ILE A 3 -18.02 -7.27 -12.39
CA ILE A 3 -17.69 -6.44 -11.23
C ILE A 3 -17.36 -5.05 -11.78
N GLU A 4 -18.09 -4.02 -11.34
CA GLU A 4 -17.83 -2.64 -11.70
C GLU A 4 -16.70 -2.08 -10.81
N THR A 5 -15.61 -1.63 -11.43
CA THR A 5 -14.44 -1.09 -10.72
C THR A 5 -14.59 0.41 -10.50
N ARG A 6 -14.30 0.89 -9.29
CA ARG A 6 -14.29 2.32 -8.96
C ARG A 6 -12.92 2.94 -9.20
N HIS A 7 -12.88 4.01 -9.97
CA HIS A 7 -11.65 4.76 -10.23
C HIS A 7 -11.46 5.93 -9.25
N PRO A 8 -10.21 6.32 -8.95
CA PRO A 8 -8.95 5.67 -9.31
C PRO A 8 -8.77 4.32 -8.61
N ARG A 9 -8.33 3.30 -9.35
CA ARG A 9 -8.14 1.94 -8.85
C ARG A 9 -6.68 1.69 -8.55
N VAL A 10 -6.36 1.34 -7.31
CA VAL A 10 -4.99 0.99 -6.90
C VAL A 10 -4.90 -0.52 -6.70
N GLU A 11 -3.85 -1.14 -7.22
CA GLU A 11 -3.61 -2.56 -7.08
C GLU A 11 -2.25 -2.82 -6.45
N ILE A 12 -2.18 -3.74 -5.50
CA ILE A 12 -0.93 -4.27 -4.97
C ILE A 12 -0.93 -5.77 -5.25
N GLU A 13 -0.16 -6.19 -6.25
CA GLU A 13 0.08 -7.59 -6.55
C GLU A 13 1.27 -8.09 -5.74
N PHE A 14 1.11 -9.18 -4.99
CA PHE A 14 2.16 -9.67 -4.08
C PHE A 14 2.29 -11.19 -4.11
N CYS A 15 3.51 -11.69 -3.96
CA CYS A 15 3.75 -13.12 -3.86
C CYS A 15 3.21 -13.71 -2.56
N THR A 16 2.34 -14.70 -2.69
CA THR A 16 1.82 -15.47 -1.54
C THR A 16 2.88 -16.41 -0.97
N GLY A 17 3.68 -17.05 -1.81
CA GLY A 17 4.75 -17.98 -1.38
C GLY A 17 5.83 -17.30 -0.53
N CYS A 18 6.17 -16.04 -0.82
CA CYS A 18 7.17 -15.30 -0.04
C CYS A 18 6.60 -14.64 1.23
N LYS A 19 5.32 -14.88 1.57
CA LYS A 19 4.62 -14.34 2.74
C LYS A 19 4.55 -12.81 2.84
N TRP A 20 4.47 -12.11 1.71
CA TRP A 20 4.44 -10.63 1.69
C TRP A 20 3.06 -10.01 1.93
N HIS A 21 2.06 -10.81 2.33
CA HIS A 21 0.70 -10.37 2.63
C HIS A 21 0.68 -9.22 3.65
N LEU A 22 1.49 -9.32 4.71
CA LEU A 22 1.55 -8.30 5.77
C LEU A 22 2.09 -6.97 5.24
N ARG A 23 3.10 -7.01 4.36
CA ARG A 23 3.65 -5.80 3.74
C ARG A 23 2.64 -5.17 2.78
N ALA A 24 1.98 -5.98 1.95
CA ALA A 24 0.95 -5.51 1.03
C ALA A 24 -0.24 -4.89 1.79
N GLY A 25 -0.71 -5.56 2.85
CA GLY A 25 -1.81 -5.08 3.69
C GLY A 25 -1.49 -3.81 4.47
N TRP A 26 -0.26 -3.68 4.99
CA TRP A 26 0.18 -2.43 5.62
C TRP A 26 0.23 -1.28 4.61
N MET A 27 0.76 -1.51 3.42
CA MET A 27 0.83 -0.50 2.36
C MET A 27 -0.55 -0.06 1.88
N ALA A 28 -1.48 -1.01 1.76
CA ALA A 28 -2.88 -0.70 1.47
C ALA A 28 -3.50 0.24 2.51
N GLN A 29 -3.30 -0.05 3.80
CA GLN A 29 -3.80 0.80 4.89
C GLN A 29 -3.20 2.20 4.84
N GLU A 30 -1.89 2.31 4.64
CA GLU A 30 -1.21 3.61 4.53
C GLU A 30 -1.74 4.45 3.36
N LEU A 31 -2.02 3.83 2.21
CA LEU A 31 -2.59 4.51 1.05
C LEU A 31 -4.02 4.97 1.32
N LEU A 32 -4.87 4.11 1.88
CA LEU A 32 -6.25 4.46 2.23
C LEU A 32 -6.31 5.57 3.28
N LEU A 33 -5.43 5.56 4.27
CA LEU A 33 -5.32 6.62 5.28
C LEU A 33 -4.87 7.95 4.68
N THR A 34 -3.97 7.92 3.70
CA THR A 34 -3.40 9.13 3.08
C THR A 34 -4.35 9.77 2.08
N PHE A 35 -4.98 8.97 1.23
CA PHE A 35 -5.78 9.46 0.10
C PHE A 35 -7.29 9.46 0.38
N GLY A 36 -7.75 8.73 1.41
CA GLY A 36 -9.16 8.66 1.80
C GLY A 36 -10.07 8.39 0.61
N ASN A 37 -11.06 9.27 0.41
CA ASN A 37 -12.06 9.16 -0.67
C ASN A 37 -11.50 9.46 -2.07
N THR A 38 -10.24 9.86 -2.20
CA THR A 38 -9.59 10.08 -3.50
C THR A 38 -9.31 8.77 -4.22
N ILE A 39 -9.12 7.67 -3.48
CA ILE A 39 -9.03 6.32 -4.06
C ILE A 39 -10.46 5.76 -4.19
N GLY A 40 -10.82 5.34 -5.40
CA GLY A 40 -12.13 4.72 -5.65
C GLY A 40 -12.19 3.29 -5.10
N GLU A 41 -11.13 2.52 -5.33
CA GLU A 41 -10.93 1.21 -4.71
C GLU A 41 -9.45 0.83 -4.63
N LEU A 42 -9.14 -0.08 -3.71
CA LEU A 42 -7.84 -0.71 -3.59
C LEU A 42 -7.98 -2.23 -3.58
N ALA A 43 -7.22 -2.90 -4.43
CA ALA A 43 -7.20 -4.36 -4.53
C ALA A 43 -5.86 -4.94 -4.07
N LEU A 44 -5.93 -5.95 -3.21
CA LEU A 44 -4.80 -6.83 -2.89
C LEU A 44 -4.91 -8.07 -3.77
N ILE A 45 -3.93 -8.27 -4.66
CA ILE A 45 -3.98 -9.33 -5.67
C ILE A 45 -2.91 -10.38 -5.34
N PRO A 46 -3.29 -11.63 -5.01
CA PRO A 46 -2.35 -12.73 -4.91
C PRO A 46 -1.65 -12.97 -6.25
N GLY A 47 -0.33 -12.80 -6.27
CA GLY A 47 0.54 -13.08 -7.41
C GLY A 47 1.49 -14.25 -7.15
N LYS A 48 2.22 -14.66 -8.18
CA LYS A 48 3.21 -15.75 -8.13
C LYS A 48 4.65 -15.21 -8.22
N SER A 49 5.64 -16.09 -8.06
CA SER A 49 7.05 -15.86 -8.49
C SER A 49 7.66 -14.53 -8.03
N ALA A 50 7.75 -14.33 -6.71
CA ALA A 50 8.42 -13.18 -6.14
C ALA A 50 7.94 -11.89 -6.80
N THR A 51 6.64 -11.69 -6.91
CA THR A 51 6.03 -10.48 -7.46
C THR A 51 5.71 -9.51 -6.34
N PHE A 52 6.03 -8.24 -6.54
CA PHE A 52 5.54 -7.15 -5.70
C PHE A 52 5.43 -5.92 -6.58
N ILE A 53 4.22 -5.69 -7.12
CA ILE A 53 3.94 -4.66 -8.11
C ILE A 53 2.83 -3.77 -7.56
N VAL A 54 3.01 -2.45 -7.69
CA VAL A 54 1.96 -1.46 -7.40
C VAL A 54 1.49 -0.89 -8.73
N ARG A 55 0.18 -0.89 -8.97
CA ARG A 55 -0.45 -0.31 -10.15
C ARG A 55 -1.48 0.73 -9.78
N VAL A 56 -1.67 1.70 -10.66
CA VAL A 56 -2.76 2.70 -10.58
C VAL A 56 -3.46 2.71 -11.94
N ASN A 57 -4.75 2.42 -11.95
CA ASN A 57 -5.57 2.29 -13.17
C ASN A 57 -4.97 1.33 -14.22
N GLY A 58 -4.24 0.30 -13.77
CA GLY A 58 -3.55 -0.68 -14.62
C GLY A 58 -2.10 -0.34 -14.94
N ASP A 59 -1.68 0.92 -14.80
CA ASP A 59 -0.32 1.36 -15.05
C ASP A 59 0.61 0.99 -13.89
N VAL A 60 1.76 0.37 -14.18
CA VAL A 60 2.77 0.06 -13.16
C VAL A 60 3.41 1.34 -12.66
N VAL A 61 3.26 1.62 -11.37
CA VAL A 61 3.96 2.72 -10.72
C VAL A 61 5.21 2.25 -9.99
N PHE A 62 5.27 0.97 -9.59
CA PHE A 62 6.45 0.36 -8.99
C PHE A 62 6.49 -1.14 -9.25
N ASP A 63 7.66 -1.68 -9.62
CA ASP A 63 7.93 -3.13 -9.67
C ASP A 63 9.21 -3.46 -8.89
N ARG A 64 9.10 -4.39 -7.93
CA ARG A 64 10.25 -4.87 -7.16
C ARG A 64 11.32 -5.51 -8.05
N LYS A 65 10.95 -6.19 -9.13
CA LYS A 65 11.91 -6.85 -10.02
C LYS A 65 12.80 -5.81 -10.72
N ASP A 66 12.21 -4.70 -11.15
CA ASP A 66 12.94 -3.61 -11.81
C ASP A 66 13.84 -2.86 -10.83
N HIS A 67 13.37 -2.62 -9.60
CA HIS A 67 14.13 -1.87 -8.60
C HIS A 67 15.06 -2.71 -7.73
N GLY A 68 14.94 -4.04 -7.75
CA GLY A 68 15.74 -4.96 -6.92
C GLY A 68 15.52 -4.79 -5.40
N ARG A 69 14.52 -4.02 -4.98
CA ARG A 69 14.21 -3.72 -3.57
C ARG A 69 12.73 -3.52 -3.37
N PHE A 70 12.27 -3.58 -2.12
CA PHE A 70 10.92 -3.15 -1.78
C PHE A 70 10.78 -1.63 -1.89
N PRO A 71 9.57 -1.14 -2.21
CA PRO A 71 9.33 0.29 -2.23
C PRO A 71 9.24 0.82 -0.81
N GLU A 72 9.70 2.05 -0.59
CA GLU A 72 9.47 2.75 0.66
C GLU A 72 8.10 3.42 0.66
N MET A 73 7.47 3.56 1.83
CA MET A 73 6.11 4.11 1.90
C MET A 73 6.02 5.53 1.35
N LYS A 74 7.05 6.35 1.60
CA LYS A 74 7.15 7.70 1.06
C LYS A 74 7.12 7.71 -0.46
N GLU A 75 7.91 6.84 -1.09
CA GLU A 75 8.00 6.69 -2.54
C GLU A 75 6.66 6.24 -3.13
N VAL A 76 6.00 5.23 -2.55
CA VAL A 76 4.69 4.77 -3.07
C VAL A 76 3.64 5.87 -2.97
N LYS A 77 3.57 6.60 -1.86
CA LYS A 77 2.64 7.73 -1.71
C LYS A 77 2.89 8.80 -2.79
N GLN A 78 4.15 9.13 -3.07
CA GLN A 78 4.50 10.10 -4.12
C GLN A 78 4.12 9.62 -5.51
N LEU A 79 4.42 8.36 -5.84
CA LEU A 79 4.13 7.76 -7.14
C LEU A 79 2.62 7.68 -7.38
N VAL A 80 1.86 7.18 -6.41
CA VAL A 80 0.40 7.10 -6.49
C VAL A 80 -0.22 8.49 -6.62
N ARG A 81 0.21 9.45 -5.79
CA ARG A 81 -0.27 10.84 -5.87
C ARG A 81 -0.04 11.45 -7.25
N THR A 82 1.14 11.25 -7.83
CA THR A 82 1.48 11.79 -9.17
C THR A 82 0.45 11.37 -10.23
N VAL A 83 -0.19 10.22 -10.06
CA VAL A 83 -1.24 9.72 -10.96
C VAL A 83 -2.63 10.19 -10.54
N ILE A 84 -2.99 10.11 -9.26
CA ILE A 84 -4.40 10.31 -8.82
C ILE A 84 -4.75 11.72 -8.36
N ALA A 85 -3.78 12.49 -7.88
CA ALA A 85 -4.00 13.83 -7.33
C ALA A 85 -2.71 14.68 -7.34
N PRO A 86 -2.22 15.12 -8.52
CA PRO A 86 -0.93 15.79 -8.66
C PRO A 86 -0.76 17.03 -7.76
N GLU A 87 -1.85 17.77 -7.55
CA GLU A 87 -1.88 19.01 -6.76
C GLU A 87 -1.93 18.78 -5.23
N MET A 88 -2.07 17.53 -4.77
CA MET A 88 -2.19 17.22 -3.34
C MET A 88 -0.82 17.24 -2.65
N GLY A 89 -0.68 18.07 -1.61
CA GLY A 89 0.51 18.04 -0.74
C GLY A 89 0.50 16.81 0.18
N LEU A 90 1.65 16.13 0.32
CA LEU A 90 1.84 14.95 1.18
C LEU A 90 2.59 15.28 2.49
N GLY A 91 2.80 16.55 2.80
CA GLY A 91 3.50 17.00 4.02
C GLY A 91 4.94 16.46 4.08
N HIS A 92 5.30 15.77 5.17
CA HIS A 92 6.64 15.16 5.33
C HIS A 92 6.97 14.08 4.30
N SER A 93 5.95 13.54 3.64
CA SER A 93 6.13 12.58 2.56
C SER A 93 6.40 13.26 1.22
N ASP A 94 6.36 14.60 1.13
CA ASP A 94 6.94 15.29 -0.01
C ASP A 94 8.45 15.38 0.10
N THR A 95 9.12 15.17 -1.03
CA THR A 95 10.50 15.62 -1.18
C THR A 95 10.41 16.90 -1.99
N THR A 96 10.95 17.99 -1.46
CA THR A 96 11.25 19.15 -2.30
C THR A 96 12.23 18.66 -3.36
N VAL A 97 11.74 18.38 -4.57
CA VAL A 97 12.61 18.33 -5.74
C VAL A 97 13.37 19.64 -5.72
N LYS A 98 14.68 19.56 -5.50
CA LYS A 98 15.57 20.72 -5.61
C LYS A 98 15.70 21.05 -7.10
N SER A 99 14.61 21.50 -7.70
CA SER A 99 14.59 22.14 -9.00
C SER A 99 15.18 23.53 -8.80
N ALA A 100 16.36 23.76 -9.37
CA ALA A 100 17.00 25.06 -9.34
C ALA A 100 16.18 26.06 -10.16
N ALA A 101 15.43 26.95 -9.50
CA ALA A 101 15.32 28.39 -9.79
C ALA A 101 14.33 29.11 -8.85
N ALA A 102 14.88 30.08 -8.09
CA ALA A 102 14.29 31.30 -7.48
C ALA A 102 12.95 31.21 -6.70
N GLY A 103 12.76 31.69 -5.46
CA GLY A 103 13.55 32.57 -4.59
C GLY A 103 12.60 33.53 -3.81
N ALA A 104 12.83 33.68 -2.50
CA ALA A 104 12.29 34.64 -1.50
C ALA A 104 11.12 34.17 -0.59
N THR A 105 11.37 33.69 0.66
CA THR A 105 11.52 34.37 1.99
C THR A 105 10.19 34.93 2.54
N GLN A 106 9.65 34.54 3.72
CA GLN A 106 10.09 34.89 5.09
C GLN A 106 9.50 33.97 6.20
N ALA A 107 10.16 34.06 7.37
CA ALA A 107 9.99 33.30 8.61
C ALA A 107 9.09 33.99 9.66
N HIS A 108 9.07 33.37 10.86
CA HIS A 108 8.53 33.79 12.18
C HIS A 108 7.03 33.52 12.46
N GLU A 109 6.57 33.08 13.64
CA GLU A 109 7.17 32.86 14.96
C GLU A 109 6.27 31.87 15.79
N LYS A 110 6.82 31.44 16.92
CA LYS A 110 6.40 30.39 17.89
C LYS A 110 5.17 30.79 18.74
N LYS A 111 4.28 29.84 19.09
CA LYS A 111 3.73 29.74 20.45
C LYS A 111 3.14 28.35 20.77
N ALA A 112 3.42 27.90 21.99
CA ALA A 112 2.86 26.74 22.68
C ALA A 112 1.39 26.98 23.07
N ASP A 113 0.62 25.91 23.28
CA ASP A 113 -0.04 25.61 24.56
C ASP A 113 -0.74 24.23 24.49
N ALA A 114 -0.92 23.65 25.67
CA ALA A 114 -1.26 22.26 25.95
C ALA A 114 -2.73 21.87 25.69
N GLU A 115 -2.96 20.55 25.57
CA GLU A 115 -3.78 19.75 26.50
C GLU A 115 -4.77 18.74 25.85
N SER A 116 -4.59 17.50 26.33
CA SER A 116 -5.57 16.43 26.57
C SER A 116 -6.23 15.68 25.41
N ALA A 117 -5.80 14.42 25.29
CA ALA A 117 -6.50 13.34 24.64
C ALA A 117 -7.57 12.74 25.57
N PRO A 118 -8.74 12.33 25.05
CA PRO A 118 -9.52 11.27 25.65
C PRO A 118 -9.17 9.92 25.00
N ALA A 119 -8.94 8.91 25.84
CA ALA A 119 -8.76 7.52 25.44
C ALA A 119 -10.04 6.95 24.78
N PRO A 120 -9.94 6.09 23.76
CA PRO A 120 -11.11 5.35 23.28
C PRO A 120 -11.43 4.18 24.22
N ALA A 121 -12.72 4.00 24.48
CA ALA A 121 -13.25 2.87 25.23
C ALA A 121 -12.97 1.55 24.50
N THR A 122 -12.45 0.58 25.26
CA THR A 122 -12.26 -0.80 24.83
C THR A 122 -13.61 -1.51 24.74
N HIS A 123 -14.03 -1.92 23.54
CA HIS A 123 -15.03 -2.97 23.39
C HIS A 123 -14.31 -4.29 23.13
N ALA A 124 -14.42 -5.21 24.10
CA ALA A 124 -13.97 -6.58 23.95
C ALA A 124 -14.82 -7.26 22.87
N VAL A 125 -14.18 -7.61 21.75
CA VAL A 125 -14.76 -8.51 20.75
C VAL A 125 -14.43 -9.93 21.19
N THR A 126 -15.44 -10.70 21.57
CA THR A 126 -15.31 -12.14 21.81
C THR A 126 -15.13 -12.83 20.45
N PRO A 127 -14.09 -13.65 20.22
CA PRO A 127 -14.03 -14.44 19.00
C PRO A 127 -15.07 -15.56 19.08
N ALA A 128 -16.07 -15.52 18.21
CA ALA A 128 -16.84 -16.71 17.87
C ALA A 128 -15.92 -17.67 17.11
N ALA A 129 -15.74 -18.87 17.64
CA ALA A 129 -14.98 -19.93 16.99
C ALA A 129 -15.64 -20.28 15.64
N VAL A 130 -15.00 -19.89 14.54
CA VAL A 130 -15.24 -20.49 13.23
C VAL A 130 -14.34 -21.70 13.12
N THR A 131 -14.92 -22.89 13.21
CA THR A 131 -14.26 -24.13 12.81
C THR A 131 -14.24 -24.14 11.28
N ALA A 132 -13.11 -23.70 10.70
CA ALA A 132 -12.81 -23.99 9.31
C ALA A 132 -12.35 -25.45 9.23
N GLN A 133 -13.21 -26.32 8.71
CA GLN A 133 -12.76 -27.58 8.12
C GLN A 133 -11.99 -27.24 6.86
N VAL A 134 -10.69 -27.52 6.90
CA VAL A 134 -9.83 -27.59 5.73
C VAL A 134 -9.98 -29.00 5.18
N ASP A 135 -10.69 -29.13 4.07
CA ASP A 135 -10.65 -30.35 3.25
C ASP A 135 -9.30 -30.38 2.53
N GLU A 136 -8.49 -31.37 2.87
CA GLU A 136 -7.22 -31.72 2.23
C GLU A 136 -7.52 -32.41 0.88
N ASP A 137 -7.38 -31.67 -0.22
CA ASP A 137 -7.14 -32.26 -1.54
C ASP A 137 -5.80 -31.72 -2.08
N ASP A 138 -4.74 -32.46 -1.76
CA ASP A 138 -3.33 -32.20 -2.08
C ASP A 138 -3.00 -32.78 -3.48
N GLU A 139 -3.11 -31.96 -4.53
CA GLU A 139 -2.60 -32.31 -5.87
C GLU A 139 -1.92 -31.14 -6.63
N ASP A 140 -1.43 -30.11 -5.92
CA ASP A 140 -0.71 -28.95 -6.51
C ASP A 140 0.66 -28.65 -5.85
N SER A 141 1.24 -29.58 -5.09
CA SER A 141 2.50 -29.29 -4.35
C SER A 141 3.72 -29.16 -5.26
N THR A 142 3.80 -29.93 -6.35
CA THR A 142 5.02 -30.00 -7.18
C THR A 142 5.24 -28.81 -8.13
N ALA A 143 4.18 -28.07 -8.47
CA ALA A 143 4.27 -26.83 -9.25
C ALA A 143 4.65 -25.63 -8.36
N HIS A 144 4.05 -25.56 -7.16
CA HIS A 144 4.33 -24.52 -6.17
C HIS A 144 5.81 -24.46 -5.77
N ASP A 145 6.46 -25.61 -5.61
CA ASP A 145 7.86 -25.72 -5.19
C ASP A 145 8.88 -25.15 -6.19
N LYS A 146 8.62 -25.23 -7.50
CA LYS A 146 9.52 -24.67 -8.52
C LYS A 146 9.42 -23.15 -8.60
N GLU A 147 8.20 -22.63 -8.46
CA GLU A 147 7.91 -21.20 -8.51
C GLU A 147 8.48 -20.46 -7.27
N CYS A 148 8.50 -21.15 -6.12
CA CYS A 148 9.04 -20.65 -4.86
C CYS A 148 10.56 -20.39 -4.87
N LYS A 149 11.37 -21.07 -5.71
CA LYS A 149 12.83 -20.83 -5.77
C LYS A 149 13.21 -19.41 -6.22
N THR A 150 12.32 -18.70 -6.91
CA THR A 150 12.53 -17.31 -7.32
C THR A 150 12.19 -16.28 -6.24
N CYS A 151 11.65 -16.70 -5.08
CA CYS A 151 11.27 -15.84 -3.94
C CYS A 151 12.43 -15.25 -3.14
N LEU A 152 13.67 -15.69 -3.39
CA LEU A 152 14.86 -15.31 -2.64
C LEU A 152 15.60 -14.13 -3.27
#